data_AF-A0A1T1H5V4-F1
#
_entry.id   AF-A0A1T1H5V4-F1
#
_cell.length_a   1.000
_cell.length_b   1.000
_cell.length_c   1.000
_cell.angle_alpha   90.00
_cell.angle_beta   90.00
_cell.angle_gamma   90.00
#
_symmetry.space_group_name_H-M   'P 1'
#
loop_
_entity.id
_entity.type
_entity.pdbx_description
1 polymer ?
#
loop_
_entity_poly.entity_id
_entity_poly.type
_entity_poly.pdbx_seq_one_letter_code
_entity_poly.pdbx_strand_id
1 'polypeptide(L)'
;MSHLHQDKKILNRVKRLQGQVNAVELALQQPEAGCIEVLQQVAAIKGAVNGLMNELIEAHLRHHVLPKDAEINEAELEEFVKLLKRYG
;
A
#
# COMPACT_ATOMS: atom_id res chain seq x y z
N MET A 1 13.53 17.03 2.43
CA MET A 1 13.54 15.82 3.27
C MET A 1 12.35 14.96 2.87
N SER A 2 12.54 13.66 2.60
CA SER A 2 11.41 12.78 2.27
C SER A 2 10.45 12.70 3.47
N HIS A 3 9.20 13.12 3.30
CA HIS A 3 8.16 13.05 4.35
C HIS A 3 7.90 11.60 4.80
N LEU A 4 8.38 10.61 4.04
CA LEU A 4 8.23 9.18 4.32
C LEU A 4 9.20 8.63 5.37
N HIS A 5 10.34 9.29 5.62
CA HIS A 5 11.42 8.73 6.44
C HIS A 5 10.96 8.39 7.88
N GLN A 6 10.00 9.13 8.43
CA GLN A 6 9.51 8.94 9.79
C GLN A 6 8.10 8.30 9.84
N ASP A 7 7.54 7.93 8.70
CA ASP A 7 6.20 7.33 8.65
C ASP A 7 6.25 5.84 9.06
N LYS A 8 6.03 5.61 10.35
CA LYS A 8 5.95 4.26 10.93
C LYS A 8 4.83 3.42 10.30
N LYS A 9 3.75 4.02 9.81
CA LYS A 9 2.65 3.26 9.20
C LYS A 9 3.11 2.66 7.88
N ILE A 10 3.73 3.46 7.01
CA ILE A 10 4.28 3.02 5.72
C ILE A 10 5.35 1.95 5.94
N LEU A 11 6.27 2.18 6.88
CA LEU A 11 7.30 1.18 7.20
C LEU A 11 6.69 -0.15 7.68
N ASN A 12 5.66 -0.10 8.52
CA ASN A 12 4.96 -1.29 8.98
C ASN A 12 4.25 -2.04 7.83
N ARG A 13 3.73 -1.33 6.82
CA ARG A 13 3.16 -1.97 5.63
C ARG A 13 4.19 -2.73 4.82
N VAL A 14 5.36 -2.12 4.60
CA VAL A 14 6.47 -2.75 3.90
C VAL A 14 6.93 -4.01 4.64
N LYS A 15 7.06 -3.95 5.97
CA LYS A 15 7.41 -5.14 6.77
C LYS A 15 6.38 -6.27 6.66
N ARG A 16 5.08 -5.95 6.61
CA ARG A 16 4.04 -6.97 6.38
C ARG A 16 4.15 -7.59 4.99
N LEU A 17 4.38 -6.78 3.95
CA LEU A 17 4.60 -7.27 2.59
C LEU A 17 5.80 -8.22 2.51
N GLN A 18 6.92 -7.88 3.17
CA GLN A 18 8.08 -8.79 3.27
C GLN A 18 7.69 -10.14 3.89
N GLY A 19 6.93 -10.13 4.99
CA GLY A 19 6.43 -11.37 5.61
C GLY A 19 5.55 -12.20 4.67
N GLN A 20 4.69 -11.55 3.87
CA GLN A 20 3.86 -12.24 2.89
C GLN A 20 4.68 -12.85 1.74
N VAL A 21 5.67 -12.14 1.23
CA VAL A 21 6.58 -12.65 0.19
C VAL A 21 7.38 -13.85 0.71
N ASN A 22 7.92 -13.77 1.93
CA ASN A 22 8.63 -14.88 2.56
C ASN A 22 7.72 -16.10 2.76
N ALA A 23 6.42 -15.89 3.06
CA ALA A 23 5.46 -16.98 3.19
C ALA A 23 5.21 -17.70 1.86
N VAL A 24 5.14 -16.96 0.74
CA VAL A 24 5.04 -17.53 -0.61
C VAL A 24 6.29 -18.33 -0.96
N GLU A 25 7.47 -17.78 -0.68
CA GLU A 25 8.73 -18.49 -0.90
C GLU A 25 8.77 -19.82 -0.14
N LEU A 26 8.39 -19.81 1.15
CA LEU A 26 8.34 -21.02 1.96
C LEU A 26 7.33 -22.04 1.41
N ALA A 27 6.15 -21.59 0.99
CA ALA A 27 5.12 -22.46 0.42
C ALA A 27 5.63 -23.16 -0.86
N LEU A 28 6.32 -22.43 -1.74
CA LEU A 28 6.89 -23.00 -2.97
C LEU A 28 7.98 -24.07 -2.73
N GLN A 29 8.58 -24.09 -1.54
CA GLN A 29 9.56 -25.10 -1.15
C GLN A 29 8.92 -26.38 -0.59
N GLN A 30 7.64 -26.34 -0.21
CA GLN A 30 6.93 -27.50 0.34
C GLN A 30 6.34 -28.35 -0.79
N PRO A 31 6.64 -29.66 -0.87
CA PRO A 31 6.08 -30.56 -1.89
C PRO A 31 4.55 -30.64 -1.89
N GLU A 32 3.95 -30.45 -0.73
CA GLU A 32 2.50 -30.54 -0.50
C GLU A 32 1.74 -29.22 -0.69
N ALA A 33 2.43 -28.10 -0.98
CA ALA A 33 1.76 -26.82 -1.14
C ALA A 33 0.79 -26.83 -2.33
N GLY A 34 -0.47 -26.49 -2.07
CA GLY A 34 -1.48 -26.43 -3.12
C GLY A 34 -1.27 -25.22 -4.03
N CYS A 35 -1.33 -25.42 -5.36
CA CYS A 35 -1.27 -24.32 -6.33
C CYS A 35 -2.28 -23.20 -6.03
N ILE A 36 -3.49 -23.57 -5.56
CA ILE A 36 -4.54 -22.62 -5.19
C ILE A 36 -4.13 -21.77 -3.98
N GLU A 37 -3.47 -22.35 -2.98
CA GLU A 37 -3.04 -21.64 -1.77
C GLU A 37 -1.97 -20.62 -2.11
N VAL A 38 -0.99 -21.00 -2.94
CA VAL A 38 0.04 -20.07 -3.44
C VAL A 38 -0.59 -18.93 -4.23
N LEU A 39 -1.57 -19.22 -5.11
CA LEU A 39 -2.30 -18.19 -5.85
C LEU A 39 -3.04 -17.22 -4.92
N GLN A 40 -3.65 -17.72 -3.84
CA GLN A 40 -4.32 -16.88 -2.84
C GLN A 40 -3.34 -15.98 -2.08
N GLN A 41 -2.17 -16.50 -1.72
CA GLN A 41 -1.12 -15.69 -1.07
C GLN A 41 -0.61 -14.58 -2.00
N VAL A 42 -0.38 -14.89 -3.28
CA VAL A 42 0.01 -13.88 -4.29
C VAL A 42 -1.08 -12.84 -4.49
N ALA A 43 -2.36 -13.25 -4.53
CA ALA A 43 -3.48 -12.32 -4.59
C ALA A 43 -3.55 -11.38 -3.37
N ALA A 44 -3.25 -11.89 -2.17
CA ALA A 44 -3.16 -11.08 -0.96
C ALA A 44 -2.00 -10.07 -1.02
N ILE A 45 -0.83 -10.47 -1.55
CA ILE A 45 0.30 -9.56 -1.80
C ILE A 45 -0.11 -8.45 -2.77
N LYS A 46 -0.76 -8.78 -3.89
CA LYS A 46 -1.26 -7.79 -4.85
C LYS A 46 -2.15 -6.75 -4.15
N GLY A 47 -3.12 -7.19 -3.34
CA GLY A 47 -3.99 -6.28 -2.58
C GLY A 47 -3.21 -5.41 -1.58
N ALA A 48 -2.21 -5.97 -0.90
CA ALA A 48 -1.36 -5.23 0.03
C ALA A 48 -0.47 -4.18 -0.67
N VAL A 49 0.05 -4.50 -1.87
CA VAL A 49 0.81 -3.56 -2.71
C VAL A 49 -0.08 -2.39 -3.16
N ASN A 50 -1.29 -2.67 -3.67
CA ASN A 50 -2.25 -1.62 -4.04
C ASN A 50 -2.57 -0.72 -2.83
N GLY A 51 -2.79 -1.31 -1.66
CA GLY A 51 -3.01 -0.55 -0.42
C GLY A 51 -1.84 0.36 -0.04
N LEU A 52 -0.59 -0.11 -0.20
CA LEU A 52 0.60 0.70 0.02
C LEU A 52 0.72 1.83 -1.01
N MET A 53 0.46 1.54 -2.29
CA MET A 53 0.53 2.52 -3.36
C MET A 53 -0.44 3.68 -3.11
N ASN A 54 -1.67 3.37 -2.71
CA ASN A 54 -2.68 4.36 -2.39
C ASN A 54 -2.28 5.30 -1.25
N GLU A 55 -1.61 4.79 -0.20
CA GLU A 55 -1.11 5.65 0.88
C GLU A 55 0.03 6.55 0.42
N LEU A 56 0.94 6.05 -0.42
CA LEU A 56 2.03 6.84 -0.96
C LEU A 56 1.52 7.97 -1.87
N ILE A 57 0.50 7.69 -2.70
CA ILE A 57 -0.14 8.70 -3.55
C ILE A 57 -0.79 9.78 -2.68
N GLU A 58 -1.56 9.39 -1.66
CA GLU A 58 -2.18 10.36 -0.75
C GLU A 58 -1.12 11.23 -0.05
N ALA A 59 -0.06 10.61 0.47
CA ALA A 59 1.02 11.33 1.14
C ALA A 59 1.72 12.30 0.17
N HIS A 60 2.00 11.88 -1.06
CA HIS A 60 2.60 12.75 -2.07
C HIS A 60 1.68 13.93 -2.43
N LEU A 61 0.40 13.68 -2.64
CA LEU A 61 -0.60 14.71 -2.94
C LEU A 61 -0.63 15.78 -1.85
N ARG A 62 -0.74 15.36 -0.58
CA ARG A 62 -0.82 16.26 0.58
C ARG A 62 0.46 17.06 0.82
N HIS A 63 1.65 16.50 0.57
CA HIS A 63 2.91 17.12 0.96
C HIS A 63 3.61 17.89 -0.17
N HIS A 64 3.33 17.57 -1.43
CA HIS A 64 4.08 18.11 -2.57
C HIS A 64 3.22 18.74 -3.67
N VAL A 65 1.97 18.30 -3.83
CA VAL A 65 1.10 18.79 -4.90
C VAL A 65 0.21 19.93 -4.40
N LEU A 66 -0.34 19.78 -3.20
CA LEU A 66 -1.21 20.80 -2.62
C LEU A 66 -0.38 21.97 -2.06
N PRO A 67 -0.65 23.22 -2.48
CA PRO A 67 0.04 24.38 -1.95
C PRO A 67 -0.25 24.55 -0.46
N LYS A 68 0.77 24.90 0.33
CA LYS A 68 0.62 25.10 1.80
C LYS A 68 -0.34 26.24 2.16
N ASP A 69 -0.48 27.21 1.25
CA ASP A 69 -1.22 28.45 1.48
C ASP A 69 -2.54 28.49 0.69
N ALA A 70 -2.94 27.38 0.07
CA ALA A 70 -4.23 27.27 -0.58
C ALA A 70 -5.31 26.93 0.45
N GLU A 71 -6.49 27.54 0.34
CA GLU A 71 -7.70 27.01 0.97
C GLU A 71 -8.06 25.70 0.27
N ILE A 72 -7.64 24.59 0.89
CA ILE A 72 -7.97 23.25 0.42
C ILE A 72 -9.30 22.85 1.04
N ASN A 73 -10.26 22.48 0.20
CA ASN A 73 -11.46 21.81 0.64
C ASN A 73 -11.11 20.37 1.07
N GLU A 74 -10.78 20.17 2.35
CA GLU A 74 -10.37 18.87 2.89
C GLU A 74 -11.42 17.76 2.67
N ALA A 75 -12.71 18.11 2.64
CA ALA A 75 -13.77 17.13 2.41
C ALA A 75 -13.73 16.57 0.98
N GLU A 76 -13.55 17.45 -0.01
CA GLU A 76 -13.45 17.08 -1.42
C GLU A 76 -12.14 16.35 -1.72
N LEU A 77 -11.04 16.75 -1.07
CA LEU A 77 -9.77 16.03 -1.13
C LEU A 77 -9.91 14.60 -0.59
N GLU A 78 -10.58 14.42 0.55
CA GLU A 78 -10.80 13.09 1.11
C GLU A 78 -11.67 12.21 0.19
N GLU A 79 -12.68 12.79 -0.45
CA GLU A 79 -13.51 12.10 -1.44
C GLU A 79 -12.69 11.68 -2.67
N PHE A 80 -11.84 12.56 -3.19
CA PHE A 80 -10.94 12.24 -4.30
C PHE A 80 -9.95 11.13 -3.93
N VAL A 81 -9.34 11.18 -2.75
CA VAL A 81 -8.44 10.13 -2.24
C VAL A 81 -9.19 8.80 -2.09
N LYS A 82 -10.46 8.80 -1.66
CA LYS A 82 -11.29 7.59 -1.61
C LYS A 82 -11.53 6.99 -3.00
N LEU A 83 -11.76 7.84 -4.01
CA LEU A 83 -11.91 7.38 -5.40
C LEU A 83 -10.61 6.76 -5.92
N LEU A 84 -9.47 7.42 -5.71
CA LEU A 84 -8.16 6.84 -6.05
C LEU A 84 -7.95 5.48 -5.39
N LYS A 85 -8.29 5.35 -4.10
CA LYS A 85 -8.18 4.09 -3.36
C LYS A 85 -9.07 2.96 -3.90
N ARG A 86 -10.24 3.32 -4.44
CA ARG A 86 -11.24 2.36 -4.93
C ARG A 86 -10.92 1.82 -6.32
N TYR A 87 -10.29 2.63 -7.16
CA TYR A 87 -10.04 2.31 -8.56
C TYR A 87 -8.55 2.09 -8.91
N GLY A 88 -7.65 2.28 -7.94
CA GLY A 88 -6.20 2.00 -8.03
C GLY A 88 -5.77 0.59 -7.66
#